data_AF-A0A2E6A372-F1
#
_entry.id   AF-A0A2E6A372-F1
#
_cell.length_a   1.000
_cell.length_b   1.000
_cell.length_c   1.000
_cell.angle_alpha   90.00
_cell.angle_beta   90.00
_cell.angle_gamma   90.00
#
_symmetry.space_group_name_H-M   'P 1'
#
loop_
_entity.id
_entity.type
_entity.pdbx_description
1 polymer ?
#
loop_
_entity_poly.entity_id
_entity_poly.type
_entity_poly.pdbx_seq_one_letter_code
_entity_poly.pdbx_strand_id
1 'polypeptide(L)'
;MSGRGGLFTLAAAVLVAVSLELLANAVLRTSDRVFDFYASYAQLRARYGPPMTLPHPEIGYVTGPGFERGANRHNRAGFRGNEIRDVSPRTWRVATLGGSTTYSGGVDDHRDAYPHLLEQTLQAHFPECDVQVINGGVPGYTTHHSLLNWRHRVSKFAPQLVIVYHGVNDLSARLVWPAPNHHADYRGVFVSYRNPAIYAYWENLAVLRIPAIRLGLITSHNSAERHYEFGSSFVRLELHQQLVEGRYPDGLFRTVPLARMLRENDGSHFLSNIEALVVDVQRTGSEVLLVSFAAAPRPGTVLALPELREALNVQNRHLRPLADALNVDLLDLASTLSGDDSLFVDGVHFNAAGNARRADLISQALHARAPDCGQSALNAEPASADRGQRNTRQSSGNPEGVAASPGRRIAHRIRSRYANTPPASSGSANIRKLAVIEKPPAIR
;
A
#
# COMPACT_ATOMS: atom_id res chain seq x y z
N MET A 1 19.96 28.30 -57.46
CA MET A 1 20.46 28.93 -56.21
C MET A 1 19.48 28.81 -55.02
N SER A 2 18.66 27.76 -54.91
CA SER A 2 17.68 27.61 -53.80
C SER A 2 18.12 26.69 -52.65
N GLY A 3 19.22 25.95 -52.78
CA GLY A 3 19.63 24.94 -51.78
C GLY A 3 20.42 25.48 -50.57
N ARG A 4 21.20 26.57 -50.73
CA ARG A 4 22.09 27.07 -49.67
C ARG A 4 21.38 27.84 -48.55
N GLY A 5 20.35 28.62 -48.89
CA GLY A 5 19.55 29.36 -47.90
C GLY A 5 18.69 28.43 -47.02
N GLY A 6 18.07 27.41 -47.62
CA GLY A 6 17.32 26.40 -46.87
C GLY A 6 18.20 25.59 -45.92
N LEU A 7 19.42 25.23 -46.34
CA LEU A 7 20.37 24.51 -45.50
C LEU A 7 20.83 25.35 -44.29
N PHE A 8 21.06 26.65 -44.49
CA PHE A 8 21.44 27.56 -43.40
C PHE A 8 20.30 27.74 -42.38
N THR A 9 19.06 27.93 -42.85
CA THR A 9 17.88 28.04 -41.98
C THR A 9 17.65 26.75 -41.19
N LEU A 10 17.78 25.59 -41.83
CA LEU A 10 17.67 24.29 -41.16
C LEU A 10 18.75 24.11 -40.09
N ALA A 11 20.00 24.45 -40.40
CA ALA A 11 21.11 24.37 -39.45
C ALA A 11 20.90 25.29 -38.24
N ALA A 12 20.44 26.53 -38.47
CA ALA A 12 20.12 27.47 -37.40
C ALA A 12 18.98 26.94 -36.50
N ALA A 13 17.91 26.38 -37.09
CA ALA A 13 16.81 25.79 -36.33
C ALA A 13 17.25 24.60 -35.47
N VAL A 14 18.10 23.71 -36.02
CA VAL A 14 18.67 22.57 -35.27
C VAL A 14 19.54 23.08 -34.11
N LEU A 15 20.40 24.09 -34.35
CA LEU A 15 21.25 24.64 -33.30
C LEU A 15 20.42 25.25 -32.15
N VAL A 16 19.36 25.99 -32.48
CA VAL A 16 18.44 26.53 -31.47
C VAL A 16 17.77 25.41 -30.67
N ALA A 17 17.24 24.39 -31.34
CA ALA A 17 16.61 23.25 -30.67
C ALA A 17 17.56 22.51 -29.71
N VAL A 18 18.80 22.25 -30.15
CA VAL A 18 19.84 21.63 -29.32
C VAL A 18 20.20 22.54 -28.14
N SER A 19 20.35 23.84 -28.36
CA SER A 19 20.69 24.80 -27.30
C SER A 19 19.60 24.87 -26.22
N LEU A 20 18.33 24.87 -26.62
CA LEU A 20 17.19 24.84 -25.70
C LEU A 20 17.12 23.53 -24.91
N GLU A 21 17.37 22.39 -25.55
CA GLU A 21 17.41 21.09 -24.87
C GLU A 21 18.55 21.02 -23.85
N LEU A 22 19.74 21.55 -24.18
CA LEU A 22 20.86 21.64 -23.24
C LEU A 22 20.55 22.54 -22.05
N LEU A 23 19.93 23.70 -22.29
CA LEU A 23 19.51 24.61 -21.22
C LEU A 23 18.45 23.96 -20.32
N ALA A 24 17.45 23.29 -20.90
CA ALA A 24 16.43 22.56 -20.16
C ALA A 24 17.03 21.42 -19.31
N ASN A 25 18.02 20.70 -19.83
CA ASN A 25 18.75 19.70 -19.05
C ASN A 25 19.62 20.32 -17.95
N ALA A 26 20.15 21.52 -18.14
CA ALA A 26 20.87 22.23 -17.08
C ALA A 26 19.96 22.55 -15.88
N VAL A 27 18.67 22.83 -16.10
CA VAL A 27 17.68 23.02 -15.02
C VAL A 27 17.60 21.80 -14.11
N LEU A 28 17.72 20.59 -14.65
CA LEU A 28 17.67 19.34 -13.89
C LEU A 28 18.84 19.19 -12.90
N ARG A 29 19.93 19.94 -13.09
CA ARG A 29 21.14 19.89 -12.24
C ARG A 29 21.10 20.89 -11.09
N THR A 30 20.04 21.70 -10.98
CA THR A 30 19.96 22.76 -9.97
C THR A 30 19.69 22.22 -8.57
N SER A 31 18.99 21.10 -8.43
CA SER A 31 18.78 20.39 -7.17
C SER A 31 18.27 18.98 -7.38
N ASP A 32 18.42 18.12 -6.38
CA ASP A 32 17.89 16.77 -6.39
C ASP A 32 16.37 16.73 -6.46
N ARG A 33 15.68 17.70 -5.83
CA ARG A 33 14.22 17.82 -5.94
C ARG A 33 13.77 18.10 -7.36
N VAL A 34 14.46 19.01 -8.06
CA VAL A 34 14.16 19.33 -9.46
C VAL A 34 14.49 18.14 -10.36
N PHE A 35 15.63 17.49 -10.14
CA PHE A 35 15.99 16.26 -10.85
C PHE A 35 14.91 15.19 -10.67
N ASP A 36 14.56 14.85 -9.44
CA ASP A 36 13.60 13.80 -9.11
C ASP A 36 12.22 14.05 -9.72
N PHE A 37 11.82 15.32 -9.82
CA PHE A 37 10.50 15.68 -10.34
C PHE A 37 10.47 15.73 -11.87
N TYR A 38 11.54 16.18 -12.53
CA TYR A 38 11.54 16.46 -13.97
C TYR A 38 12.45 15.55 -14.82
N ALA A 39 13.28 14.70 -14.23
CA ALA A 39 14.15 13.81 -14.97
C ALA A 39 13.34 12.81 -15.82
N SER A 40 13.89 12.44 -16.98
CA SER A 40 13.35 11.35 -17.79
C SER A 40 13.57 10.02 -17.09
N TYR A 41 12.86 8.97 -17.52
CA TYR A 41 13.10 7.62 -17.03
C TYR A 41 14.54 7.15 -17.28
N ALA A 42 15.11 7.47 -18.45
CA ALA A 42 16.50 7.15 -18.74
C ALA A 42 17.48 7.87 -17.79
N GLN A 43 17.19 9.13 -17.46
CA GLN A 43 18.00 9.92 -16.52
C GLN A 43 17.86 9.41 -15.08
N LEU A 44 16.64 9.11 -14.63
CA LEU A 44 16.39 8.49 -13.32
C LEU A 44 17.12 7.15 -13.21
N ARG A 45 17.04 6.32 -14.25
CA ARG A 45 17.72 5.03 -14.30
C ARG A 45 19.25 5.16 -14.29
N ALA A 46 19.78 6.15 -14.99
CA ALA A 46 21.21 6.43 -14.99
C ALA A 46 21.71 6.93 -13.62
N ARG A 47 20.88 7.63 -12.85
CA ARG A 47 21.25 8.19 -11.54
C ARG A 47 21.03 7.24 -10.37
N TYR A 48 19.89 6.57 -10.32
CA TYR A 48 19.43 5.78 -9.17
C TYR A 48 19.38 4.28 -9.43
N GLY A 49 19.70 3.85 -10.65
CA GLY A 49 19.57 2.45 -11.04
C GLY A 49 18.11 2.06 -11.29
N PRO A 50 17.68 0.84 -10.94
CA PRO A 50 16.31 0.38 -11.15
C PRO A 50 15.28 1.35 -10.53
N PRO A 51 14.10 1.57 -11.15
CA PRO A 51 13.08 2.45 -10.59
C PRO A 51 12.48 1.87 -9.30
N MET A 52 11.95 2.74 -8.45
CA MET A 52 11.27 2.35 -7.20
C MET A 52 10.10 1.38 -7.47
N THR A 53 9.40 1.56 -8.59
CA THR A 53 8.28 0.72 -8.99
C THR A 53 8.39 0.28 -10.45
N LEU A 54 7.86 -0.90 -10.74
CA LEU A 54 7.81 -1.51 -12.07
C LEU A 54 6.37 -1.93 -12.39
N PRO A 55 5.96 -1.90 -13.66
CA PRO A 55 4.66 -2.42 -14.07
C PRO A 55 4.58 -3.93 -13.78
N HIS A 56 3.38 -4.41 -13.47
CA HIS A 56 3.08 -5.83 -13.32
C HIS A 56 1.76 -6.14 -14.03
N PRO A 57 1.67 -7.16 -14.90
CA PRO A 57 0.50 -7.36 -15.75
C PRO A 57 -0.81 -7.58 -14.97
N GLU A 58 -0.76 -8.31 -13.85
CA GLU A 58 -1.96 -8.61 -13.05
C GLU A 58 -2.17 -7.66 -11.86
N ILE A 59 -1.13 -7.42 -11.05
CA ILE A 59 -1.19 -6.50 -9.90
C ILE A 59 -1.27 -5.03 -10.33
N GLY A 60 -0.72 -4.70 -11.50
CA GLY A 60 -0.60 -3.34 -12.02
C GLY A 60 0.80 -2.76 -11.90
N TYR A 61 1.32 -2.70 -10.68
CA TYR A 61 2.72 -2.34 -10.41
C TYR A 61 3.22 -3.04 -9.16
N VAL A 62 4.54 -3.10 -9.01
CA VAL A 62 5.27 -3.70 -7.90
C VAL A 62 6.47 -2.84 -7.55
N THR A 63 7.01 -2.98 -6.35
CA THR A 63 8.31 -2.41 -5.98
C THR A 63 9.44 -3.03 -6.83
N GLY A 64 10.33 -2.18 -7.34
CA GLY A 64 11.39 -2.54 -8.27
C GLY A 64 12.57 -3.25 -7.59
N PRO A 65 13.02 -4.42 -8.08
CA PRO A 65 14.23 -5.09 -7.61
C PRO A 65 15.49 -4.24 -7.70
N GLY A 66 16.29 -4.23 -6.62
CA GLY A 66 17.57 -3.51 -6.58
C GLY A 66 17.47 -1.99 -6.65
N PHE A 67 16.29 -1.41 -6.40
CA PHE A 67 16.14 0.04 -6.26
C PHE A 67 16.94 0.54 -5.05
N GLU A 68 17.69 1.63 -5.22
CA GLU A 68 18.39 2.31 -4.13
C GLU A 68 18.29 3.83 -4.28
N ARG A 69 17.89 4.51 -3.20
CA ARG A 69 17.89 5.98 -3.12
C ARG A 69 18.20 6.42 -1.70
N GLY A 70 19.40 6.91 -1.48
CA GLY A 70 19.89 7.23 -0.14
C GLY A 70 19.87 5.97 0.75
N ALA A 71 19.25 6.05 1.93
CA ALA A 71 19.12 4.91 2.83
C ALA A 71 17.91 3.99 2.51
N ASN A 72 17.09 4.35 1.51
CA ASN A 72 16.00 3.52 1.06
C ASN A 72 16.48 2.53 0.01
N ARG A 73 16.19 1.24 0.20
CA ARG A 73 16.57 0.19 -0.77
C ARG A 73 15.57 -0.94 -0.86
N HIS A 74 15.55 -1.59 -2.01
CA HIS A 74 14.86 -2.85 -2.25
C HIS A 74 15.85 -3.97 -2.54
N ASN A 75 15.60 -5.16 -2.00
CA ASN A 75 16.40 -6.34 -2.27
C ASN A 75 16.21 -6.88 -3.70
N ARG A 76 16.95 -7.94 -4.05
CA ARG A 76 16.89 -8.59 -5.38
C ARG A 76 15.50 -9.13 -5.76
N ALA A 77 14.62 -9.35 -4.79
CA ALA A 77 13.23 -9.76 -5.01
C ALA A 77 12.24 -8.57 -5.10
N GLY A 78 12.75 -7.34 -4.91
CA GLY A 78 11.99 -6.12 -4.96
C GLY A 78 11.28 -5.76 -3.66
N PHE A 79 11.56 -6.38 -2.51
CA PHE A 79 10.97 -5.96 -1.23
C PHE A 79 11.85 -4.93 -0.55
N ARG A 80 11.24 -3.98 0.17
CA ARG A 80 11.99 -2.95 0.89
C ARG A 80 12.81 -3.58 2.02
N GLY A 81 14.10 -3.28 2.07
CA GLY A 81 14.99 -3.70 3.15
C GLY A 81 16.12 -4.63 2.72
N ASN A 82 16.55 -5.47 3.66
CA ASN A 82 17.65 -6.41 3.47
C ASN A 82 17.31 -7.53 2.48
N GLU A 83 18.36 -8.21 2.01
CA GLU A 83 18.20 -9.43 1.24
C GLU A 83 17.47 -10.50 2.05
N ILE A 84 16.51 -11.17 1.40
CA ILE A 84 15.85 -12.34 1.97
C ILE A 84 16.90 -13.45 2.02
N ARG A 85 17.12 -13.96 3.24
CA ARG A 85 18.13 -15.00 3.51
C ARG A 85 17.56 -16.37 3.12
N ASP A 86 18.46 -17.30 2.83
CA ASP A 86 18.08 -18.67 2.52
C ASP A 86 17.38 -19.34 3.72
N VAL A 87 16.54 -20.33 3.42
CA VAL A 87 15.83 -21.08 4.47
C VAL A 87 16.79 -22.05 5.16
N SER A 88 16.69 -22.10 6.48
CA SER A 88 17.25 -23.13 7.35
C SER A 88 16.13 -23.77 8.18
N PRO A 89 16.36 -24.91 8.85
CA PRO A 89 15.38 -25.48 9.78
C PRO A 89 14.94 -24.52 10.89
N ARG A 90 15.76 -23.52 11.24
CA ARG A 90 15.45 -22.51 12.26
C ARG A 90 14.73 -21.29 11.73
N THR A 91 14.56 -21.18 10.41
CA THR A 91 14.00 -19.98 9.79
C THR A 91 12.53 -19.85 10.13
N TRP A 92 12.19 -18.73 10.78
CA TRP A 92 10.82 -18.30 10.98
C TRP A 92 10.59 -17.00 10.23
N ARG A 93 9.75 -17.07 9.21
CA ARG A 93 9.52 -16.01 8.24
C ARG A 93 8.14 -15.42 8.43
N VAL A 94 8.11 -14.12 8.65
CA VAL A 94 6.91 -13.30 8.72
C VAL A 94 6.82 -12.48 7.44
N ALA A 95 5.65 -12.37 6.83
CA ALA A 95 5.41 -11.44 5.74
C ALA A 95 4.41 -10.37 6.15
N THR A 96 4.69 -9.11 5.81
CA THR A 96 3.75 -8.01 6.04
C THR A 96 3.12 -7.58 4.72
N LEU A 97 1.80 -7.49 4.67
CA LEU A 97 1.05 -7.03 3.49
C LEU A 97 0.33 -5.71 3.80
N GLY A 98 0.39 -4.76 2.87
CA GLY A 98 -0.20 -3.44 3.06
C GLY A 98 0.15 -2.43 1.98
N GLY A 99 -0.29 -1.19 2.22
CA GLY A 99 0.01 -0.02 1.41
C GLY A 99 1.36 0.64 1.73
N SER A 100 1.44 1.95 1.44
CA SER A 100 2.58 2.81 1.81
C SER A 100 2.85 2.84 3.31
N THR A 101 1.82 2.64 4.13
CA THR A 101 1.94 2.55 5.59
C THR A 101 2.57 1.24 6.07
N THR A 102 2.54 0.18 5.25
CA THR A 102 3.29 -1.05 5.52
C THR A 102 4.70 -0.98 4.92
N TYR A 103 4.83 -0.35 3.74
CA TYR A 103 6.12 0.03 3.19
C TYR A 103 6.91 0.93 4.14
N SER A 104 6.23 1.64 5.07
CA SER A 104 6.74 2.70 5.95
C SER A 104 7.21 3.94 5.18
N GLY A 105 6.37 4.46 4.29
CA GLY A 105 6.67 5.65 3.47
C GLY A 105 6.91 6.95 4.24
N GLY A 106 6.67 6.98 5.56
CA GLY A 106 6.97 8.12 6.43
C GLY A 106 8.42 8.19 6.93
N VAL A 107 9.27 7.23 6.54
CA VAL A 107 10.70 7.22 6.87
C VAL A 107 11.53 6.95 5.61
N ASP A 108 12.68 7.58 5.49
CA ASP A 108 13.59 7.40 4.35
C ASP A 108 14.41 6.11 4.49
N ASP A 109 14.99 5.88 5.66
CA ASP A 109 15.78 4.69 5.94
C ASP A 109 14.89 3.45 6.08
N HIS A 110 15.20 2.39 5.33
CA HIS A 110 14.51 1.10 5.47
C HIS A 110 14.71 0.49 6.87
N ARG A 111 15.74 0.88 7.62
CA ARG A 111 15.98 0.43 9.00
C ARG A 111 14.95 0.98 9.99
N ASP A 112 14.38 2.14 9.69
CA ASP A 112 13.31 2.74 10.51
C ASP A 112 11.92 2.22 10.11
N ALA A 113 11.83 1.36 9.09
CA ALA A 113 10.58 0.77 8.67
C ALA A 113 10.13 -0.30 9.67
N TYR A 114 8.83 -0.31 10.01
CA TYR A 114 8.32 -1.21 11.05
C TYR A 114 8.59 -2.70 10.77
N PRO A 115 8.64 -3.22 9.51
CA PRO A 115 8.95 -4.63 9.29
C PRO A 115 10.41 -4.95 9.65
N HIS A 116 11.34 -4.01 9.44
CA HIS A 116 12.73 -4.18 9.86
C HIS A 116 12.85 -4.16 11.39
N LEU A 117 12.22 -3.18 12.04
CA LEU A 117 12.19 -3.07 13.50
C LEU A 117 11.53 -4.32 14.12
N LEU A 118 10.47 -4.83 13.49
CA LEU A 118 9.79 -6.06 13.90
C LEU A 118 10.70 -7.29 13.79
N GLU A 119 11.53 -7.40 12.75
CA GLU A 119 12.54 -8.47 12.66
C GLU A 119 13.47 -8.44 13.86
N GLN A 120 13.97 -7.26 14.22
CA GLN A 120 14.89 -7.08 15.35
C GLN A 120 14.22 -7.44 16.68
N THR A 121 13.00 -6.94 16.93
CA THR A 121 12.29 -7.20 18.18
C THR A 121 11.88 -8.67 18.30
N LEU A 122 11.43 -9.31 17.22
CA LEU A 122 11.08 -10.73 17.23
C LEU A 122 12.33 -11.61 17.40
N GLN A 123 13.44 -11.27 16.74
CA GLN A 123 14.70 -12.00 16.90
C GLN A 123 15.22 -11.93 18.34
N ALA A 124 15.02 -10.82 19.04
CA ALA A 124 15.35 -10.68 20.45
C ALA A 124 14.44 -11.52 21.37
N HIS A 125 13.16 -11.66 21.03
CA HIS A 125 12.22 -12.51 21.77
C HIS A 125 12.41 -14.01 21.51
N PHE A 126 12.88 -14.38 20.32
CA PHE A 126 13.06 -15.76 19.87
C PHE A 126 14.49 -16.01 19.35
N PRO A 127 15.51 -15.98 20.23
CA PRO A 127 16.92 -16.10 19.84
C PRO A 127 17.28 -17.44 19.19
N GLU A 128 16.47 -18.48 19.42
CA GLU A 128 16.60 -19.80 18.82
C GLU A 128 16.24 -19.83 17.32
N CYS A 129 15.45 -18.85 16.87
CA CYS A 129 15.00 -18.71 15.50
C CYS A 129 15.98 -17.91 14.64
N ASP A 130 15.98 -18.15 13.33
CA ASP A 130 16.43 -17.18 12.33
C ASP A 130 15.20 -16.41 11.84
N VAL A 131 14.89 -15.29 12.49
CA VAL A 131 13.69 -14.51 12.19
C VAL A 131 13.91 -13.67 10.94
N GLN A 132 13.03 -13.82 9.95
CA GLN A 132 13.05 -13.05 8.71
C GLN A 132 11.71 -12.34 8.51
N VAL A 133 11.70 -11.02 8.34
CA VAL A 133 10.49 -10.26 8.05
C VAL A 133 10.54 -9.69 6.64
N ILE A 134 9.60 -10.12 5.79
CA ILE A 134 9.45 -9.62 4.42
C ILE A 134 8.51 -8.41 4.42
N ASN A 135 9.04 -7.24 4.05
CA ASN A 135 8.24 -6.05 3.80
C ASN A 135 7.52 -6.15 2.44
N GLY A 136 6.35 -6.79 2.43
CA GLY A 136 5.44 -6.86 1.29
C GLY A 136 4.55 -5.63 1.10
N GLY A 137 4.83 -4.52 1.79
CA GLY A 137 4.11 -3.26 1.60
C GLY A 137 4.50 -2.58 0.28
N VAL A 138 3.51 -1.99 -0.40
CA VAL A 138 3.73 -1.22 -1.63
C VAL A 138 2.89 0.05 -1.60
N PRO A 139 3.46 1.24 -1.88
CA PRO A 139 2.69 2.49 -1.88
C PRO A 139 1.43 2.40 -2.74
N GLY A 140 0.32 2.97 -2.26
CA GLY A 140 -0.96 2.99 -2.99
C GLY A 140 -1.76 1.68 -2.99
N TYR A 141 -1.21 0.56 -2.51
CA TYR A 141 -1.94 -0.71 -2.51
C TYR A 141 -3.19 -0.68 -1.63
N THR A 142 -4.24 -1.29 -2.16
CA THR A 142 -5.49 -1.67 -1.46
C THR A 142 -5.45 -3.15 -1.08
N THR A 143 -6.49 -3.64 -0.41
CA THR A 143 -6.64 -5.08 -0.11
C THR A 143 -6.64 -5.96 -1.36
N HIS A 144 -7.20 -5.48 -2.49
CA HIS A 144 -7.17 -6.21 -3.76
C HIS A 144 -5.73 -6.37 -4.29
N HIS A 145 -4.94 -5.30 -4.27
CA HIS A 145 -3.54 -5.38 -4.67
C HIS A 145 -2.75 -6.33 -3.77
N SER A 146 -3.01 -6.34 -2.46
CA SER A 146 -2.32 -7.26 -1.55
C SER A 146 -2.74 -8.71 -1.70
N LEU A 147 -3.99 -9.01 -2.08
CA LEU A 147 -4.41 -10.34 -2.50
C LEU A 147 -3.60 -10.84 -3.70
N LEU A 148 -3.43 -10.00 -4.73
CA LEU A 148 -2.62 -10.35 -5.89
C LEU A 148 -1.12 -10.43 -5.55
N ASN A 149 -0.62 -9.50 -4.74
CA ASN A 149 0.78 -9.50 -4.27
C ASN A 149 1.11 -10.76 -3.47
N TRP A 150 0.16 -11.25 -2.64
CA TRP A 150 0.28 -12.55 -1.99
C TRP A 150 0.46 -13.66 -3.02
N ARG A 151 -0.48 -13.79 -3.96
CA ARG A 151 -0.50 -14.88 -4.95
C ARG A 151 0.74 -14.92 -5.83
N HIS A 152 1.20 -13.77 -6.33
CA HIS A 152 2.26 -13.73 -7.34
C HIS A 152 3.67 -13.51 -6.77
N ARG A 153 3.80 -12.93 -5.57
CA ARG A 153 5.11 -12.45 -5.08
C ARG A 153 5.49 -12.97 -3.71
N VAL A 154 4.59 -12.89 -2.74
CA VAL A 154 4.94 -13.15 -1.33
C VAL A 154 4.83 -14.63 -0.97
N SER A 155 3.82 -15.34 -1.48
CA SER A 155 3.54 -16.75 -1.16
C SER A 155 4.71 -17.69 -1.45
N LYS A 156 5.50 -17.43 -2.50
CA LYS A 156 6.66 -18.27 -2.88
C LYS A 156 7.77 -18.32 -1.83
N PHE A 157 7.77 -17.38 -0.88
CA PHE A 157 8.71 -17.39 0.23
C PHE A 157 8.18 -18.19 1.43
N ALA A 158 7.01 -18.82 1.35
CA ALA A 158 6.47 -19.67 2.40
C ALA A 158 6.60 -19.07 3.83
N PRO A 159 6.12 -17.82 4.06
CA PRO A 159 6.11 -17.28 5.41
C PRO A 159 5.21 -18.12 6.32
N GLN A 160 5.56 -18.29 7.59
CA GLN A 160 4.72 -18.99 8.56
C GLN A 160 3.65 -18.07 9.16
N LEU A 161 3.88 -16.75 9.14
CA LEU A 161 2.92 -15.74 9.62
C LEU A 161 2.77 -14.63 8.58
N VAL A 162 1.53 -14.22 8.30
CA VAL A 162 1.22 -13.07 7.45
C VAL A 162 0.48 -12.01 8.25
N ILE A 163 1.04 -10.80 8.30
CA ILE A 163 0.44 -9.64 8.96
C ILE A 163 -0.22 -8.76 7.91
N VAL A 164 -1.52 -8.52 8.02
CA VAL A 164 -2.28 -7.71 7.06
C VAL A 164 -2.69 -6.37 7.69
N TYR A 165 -2.26 -5.26 7.07
CA TYR A 165 -2.56 -3.91 7.52
C TYR A 165 -3.01 -3.01 6.36
N HIS A 166 -4.31 -2.71 6.32
CA HIS A 166 -4.97 -1.91 5.28
C HIS A 166 -6.08 -1.03 5.85
N GLY A 167 -6.44 0.02 5.13
CA GLY A 167 -7.49 0.96 5.54
C GLY A 167 -7.65 2.12 4.57
N VAL A 168 -6.77 3.13 4.64
CA VAL A 168 -6.94 4.43 3.96
C VAL A 168 -7.11 4.36 2.44
N ASN A 169 -6.45 3.42 1.75
CA ASN A 169 -6.56 3.28 0.30
C ASN A 169 -7.91 2.64 -0.10
N ASP A 170 -8.35 1.63 0.64
CA ASP A 170 -9.66 1.00 0.49
C ASP A 170 -10.82 1.95 0.84
N LEU A 171 -10.61 2.82 1.84
CA LEU A 171 -11.50 3.95 2.13
C LEU A 171 -11.56 4.90 0.94
N SER A 172 -10.38 5.33 0.44
CA SER A 172 -10.30 6.26 -0.68
C SER A 172 -10.99 5.69 -1.91
N ALA A 173 -10.88 4.39 -2.17
CA ALA A 173 -11.54 3.69 -3.27
C ALA A 173 -13.08 3.77 -3.25
N ARG A 174 -13.70 4.18 -2.13
CA ARG A 174 -15.13 4.47 -2.05
C ARG A 174 -15.50 5.86 -2.57
N LEU A 175 -14.52 6.73 -2.87
CA LEU A 175 -14.73 8.06 -3.43
C LEU A 175 -14.92 7.98 -4.95
N VAL A 176 -15.97 7.25 -5.35
CA VAL A 176 -16.33 6.98 -6.73
C VAL A 176 -17.74 7.51 -7.01
N TRP A 177 -17.91 8.28 -8.07
CA TRP A 177 -19.21 8.79 -8.50
C TRP A 177 -19.36 8.79 -10.03
N PRO A 178 -20.54 8.43 -10.57
CA PRO A 178 -21.74 7.95 -9.90
C PRO A 178 -21.56 6.56 -9.26
N ALA A 179 -22.35 6.25 -8.21
CA ALA A 179 -22.24 5.02 -7.44
C ALA A 179 -22.23 3.70 -8.26
N PRO A 180 -22.94 3.56 -9.41
CA PRO A 180 -22.85 2.37 -10.25
C PRO A 180 -21.44 2.05 -10.78
N ASN A 181 -20.52 3.02 -10.78
CA ASN A 181 -19.13 2.78 -11.15
C ASN A 181 -18.28 2.26 -9.98
N HIS A 182 -18.81 2.20 -8.75
CA HIS A 182 -18.09 1.62 -7.62
C HIS A 182 -18.19 0.09 -7.66
N HIS A 183 -17.06 -0.56 -7.88
CA HIS A 183 -16.98 -2.02 -8.04
C HIS A 183 -15.96 -2.62 -7.09
N ALA A 184 -16.21 -3.87 -6.67
CA ALA A 184 -15.34 -4.58 -5.74
C ALA A 184 -13.95 -4.93 -6.30
N ASP A 185 -13.81 -4.89 -7.63
CA ASP A 185 -12.55 -5.07 -8.35
C ASP A 185 -11.87 -3.74 -8.72
N TYR A 186 -12.36 -2.62 -8.17
CA TYR A 186 -11.76 -1.29 -8.31
C TYR A 186 -11.77 -0.73 -9.74
N ARG A 187 -12.54 -1.27 -10.70
CA ARG A 187 -12.58 -0.74 -12.08
C ARG A 187 -13.13 0.70 -12.22
N GLY A 188 -13.81 1.22 -11.20
CA GLY A 188 -14.20 2.64 -11.10
C GLY A 188 -13.14 3.55 -10.50
N VAL A 189 -12.08 2.96 -9.96
CA VAL A 189 -10.90 3.64 -9.42
C VAL A 189 -9.76 3.58 -10.42
N PHE A 190 -9.48 2.41 -11.00
CA PHE A 190 -8.38 2.19 -11.95
C PHE A 190 -8.91 1.80 -13.34
N VAL A 191 -8.46 2.49 -14.39
CA VAL A 191 -8.88 2.27 -15.78
C VAL A 191 -7.91 1.36 -16.54
N SER A 192 -6.61 1.57 -16.36
CA SER A 192 -5.58 0.78 -17.02
C SER A 192 -4.27 0.88 -16.26
N TYR A 193 -3.52 -0.22 -16.24
CA TYR A 193 -2.13 -0.21 -15.81
C TYR A 193 -1.24 0.03 -17.02
N ARG A 194 -0.57 1.19 -17.06
CA ARG A 194 0.28 1.58 -18.18
C ARG A 194 1.66 0.96 -18.02
N ASN A 195 2.22 0.42 -19.11
CA ASN A 195 3.63 0.06 -19.14
C ASN A 195 4.46 1.36 -19.32
N PRO A 196 5.22 1.82 -18.31
CA PRO A 196 6.06 3.01 -18.43
C PRO A 196 7.15 2.87 -19.50
N ALA A 197 7.49 1.67 -19.98
CA ALA A 197 8.40 1.51 -21.11
C ALA A 197 7.87 2.14 -22.43
N ILE A 198 6.62 2.61 -22.45
CA ILE A 198 6.01 3.37 -23.55
C ILE A 198 5.96 4.85 -23.15
N TYR A 199 7.11 5.47 -22.83
CA TYR A 199 7.19 6.93 -22.88
C TYR A 199 7.15 7.34 -24.34
N ALA A 200 6.31 8.32 -24.70
CA ALA A 200 6.39 8.86 -26.03
C ALA A 200 7.79 9.45 -26.25
N TYR A 201 8.40 9.25 -27.42
CA TYR A 201 9.80 9.63 -27.65
C TYR A 201 10.09 11.10 -27.30
N TRP A 202 9.11 12.00 -27.51
CA TRP A 202 9.20 13.42 -27.19
C TRP A 202 9.33 13.69 -25.68
N GLU A 203 8.84 12.81 -24.81
CA GLU A 203 8.98 12.94 -23.36
C GLU A 203 10.44 12.78 -22.92
N ASN A 204 11.34 12.26 -23.75
CA ASN A 204 12.78 12.25 -23.43
C ASN A 204 13.43 13.62 -23.60
N LEU A 205 12.82 14.54 -24.37
CA LEU A 205 13.31 15.90 -24.57
C LEU A 205 12.92 16.78 -23.37
N ALA A 206 13.89 17.22 -22.57
CA ALA A 206 13.68 18.06 -21.40
C ALA A 206 12.95 19.36 -21.76
N VAL A 207 13.21 19.94 -22.93
CA VAL A 207 12.57 21.18 -23.41
C VAL A 207 11.06 21.03 -23.59
N LEU A 208 10.57 19.81 -23.87
CA LEU A 208 9.14 19.51 -23.99
C LEU A 208 8.58 18.93 -22.69
N ARG A 209 9.33 18.03 -22.03
CA ARG A 209 8.90 17.33 -20.82
C ARG A 209 8.70 18.27 -19.64
N ILE A 210 9.65 19.17 -19.37
CA ILE A 210 9.58 20.08 -18.22
C ILE A 210 8.30 20.95 -18.26
N PRO A 211 8.01 21.69 -19.36
CA PRO A 211 6.78 22.47 -19.42
C PRO A 211 5.53 21.59 -19.43
N ALA A 212 5.54 20.43 -20.08
CA ALA A 212 4.39 19.52 -20.07
C ALA A 212 4.05 19.03 -18.65
N ILE A 213 5.06 18.71 -17.82
CA ILE A 213 4.87 18.38 -16.40
C ILE A 213 4.33 19.60 -15.63
N ARG A 214 4.90 20.79 -15.83
CA ARG A 214 4.46 22.01 -15.13
C ARG A 214 3.02 22.41 -15.46
N LEU A 215 2.60 22.20 -16.70
CA LEU A 215 1.25 22.48 -17.17
C LEU A 215 0.25 21.36 -16.84
N GLY A 216 0.70 20.28 -16.19
CA GLY A 216 -0.15 19.14 -15.84
C GLY A 216 -0.59 18.28 -17.04
N LEU A 217 0.06 18.43 -18.20
CA LEU A 217 -0.25 17.65 -19.41
C LEU A 217 0.23 16.19 -19.29
N ILE A 218 1.33 15.99 -18.55
CA ILE A 218 1.85 14.67 -18.18
C ILE A 218 2.30 14.70 -16.72
N THR A 219 2.31 13.55 -16.05
CA THR A 219 2.85 13.43 -14.69
C THR A 219 4.38 13.25 -14.72
N SER A 220 5.07 13.47 -13.59
CA SER A 220 6.50 13.17 -13.49
C SER A 220 6.82 11.71 -13.89
N HIS A 221 7.95 11.46 -14.54
CA HIS A 221 8.38 10.08 -14.84
C HIS A 221 8.72 9.28 -13.57
N ASN A 222 8.96 9.96 -12.45
CA ASN A 222 9.19 9.36 -11.14
C ASN A 222 7.90 9.15 -10.34
N SER A 223 6.73 9.53 -10.88
CA SER A 223 5.45 9.37 -10.19
C SER A 223 4.93 7.93 -10.30
N ALA A 224 4.46 7.36 -9.18
CA ALA A 224 3.78 6.07 -9.18
C ALA A 224 2.47 6.07 -9.99
N GLU A 225 1.83 7.24 -10.13
CA GLU A 225 0.64 7.44 -10.99
C GLU A 225 0.93 7.23 -12.48
N ARG A 226 2.19 7.09 -12.88
CA ARG A 226 2.53 6.65 -14.24
C ARG A 226 2.16 5.19 -14.49
N HIS A 227 2.01 4.38 -13.44
CA HIS A 227 1.71 2.96 -13.58
C HIS A 227 0.22 2.66 -13.68
N TYR A 228 -0.64 3.58 -13.26
CA TYR A 228 -2.09 3.38 -13.26
C TYR A 228 -2.80 4.68 -13.63
N GLU A 229 -3.87 4.56 -14.39
CA GLU A 229 -4.75 5.68 -14.69
C GLU A 229 -5.98 5.63 -13.80
N PHE A 230 -6.27 6.72 -13.09
CA PHE A 230 -7.48 6.83 -12.31
C PHE A 230 -8.70 7.03 -13.21
N GLY A 231 -9.82 6.39 -12.85
CA GLY A 231 -11.09 6.60 -13.52
C GLY A 231 -11.59 8.02 -13.34
N SER A 232 -12.27 8.56 -14.36
CA SER A 232 -12.97 9.84 -14.25
C SER A 232 -14.03 9.85 -13.15
N SER A 233 -14.52 8.67 -12.74
CA SER A 233 -15.40 8.51 -11.60
C SER A 233 -14.71 8.61 -10.25
N PHE A 234 -13.38 8.55 -10.17
CA PHE A 234 -12.63 8.57 -8.92
C PHE A 234 -12.31 10.01 -8.48
N VAL A 235 -13.04 10.51 -7.49
CA VAL A 235 -13.03 11.93 -7.10
C VAL A 235 -12.14 12.24 -5.89
N ARG A 236 -11.29 11.28 -5.49
CA ARG A 236 -10.35 11.45 -4.37
C ARG A 236 -9.35 12.59 -4.59
N LEU A 237 -8.88 12.78 -5.82
CA LEU A 237 -7.92 13.84 -6.14
C LEU A 237 -8.58 15.22 -6.06
N GLU A 238 -9.78 15.37 -6.61
CA GLU A 238 -10.58 16.60 -6.49
C GLU A 238 -10.84 16.94 -5.01
N LEU A 239 -11.23 15.95 -4.20
CA LEU A 239 -11.40 16.13 -2.76
C LEU A 239 -10.11 16.63 -2.10
N HIS A 240 -8.96 16.03 -2.44
CA HIS A 240 -7.68 16.44 -1.89
C HIS A 240 -7.42 17.93 -2.16
N GLN A 241 -7.60 18.31 -3.41
CA GLN A 241 -7.31 19.64 -3.89
C GLN A 241 -8.20 20.66 -3.20
N GLN A 242 -9.51 20.39 -3.09
CA GLN A 242 -10.43 21.28 -2.39
C GLN A 242 -10.08 21.45 -0.90
N LEU A 243 -9.56 20.40 -0.24
CA LEU A 243 -9.13 20.47 1.17
C LEU A 243 -7.85 21.30 1.33
N VAL A 244 -6.87 21.10 0.46
CA VAL A 244 -5.60 21.87 0.46
C VAL A 244 -5.87 23.35 0.19
N GLU A 245 -6.79 23.66 -0.72
CA GLU A 245 -7.15 25.02 -1.10
C GLU A 245 -8.18 25.66 -0.16
N GLY A 246 -8.70 24.93 0.82
CA GLY A 246 -9.72 25.42 1.76
C GLY A 246 -11.06 25.76 1.11
N ARG A 247 -11.39 25.14 -0.03
CA ARG A 247 -12.62 25.39 -0.81
C ARG A 247 -13.72 24.35 -0.59
N TYR A 248 -13.43 23.25 0.10
CA TYR A 248 -14.39 22.18 0.33
C TYR A 248 -15.58 22.65 1.22
N PRO A 249 -16.84 22.29 0.91
CA PRO A 249 -17.28 21.55 -0.29
C PRO A 249 -17.55 22.48 -1.48
N ASP A 250 -17.06 22.08 -2.65
CA ASP A 250 -17.33 22.73 -3.94
C ASP A 250 -17.70 21.70 -5.03
N GLY A 251 -18.31 22.18 -6.13
CA GLY A 251 -18.66 21.35 -7.28
C GLY A 251 -19.52 20.15 -6.91
N LEU A 252 -19.05 18.95 -7.29
CA LEU A 252 -19.74 17.68 -7.03
C LEU A 252 -20.09 17.48 -5.54
N PHE A 253 -19.21 17.87 -4.62
CA PHE A 253 -19.41 17.64 -3.19
C PHE A 253 -20.55 18.47 -2.58
N ARG A 254 -21.03 19.51 -3.27
CA ARG A 254 -22.24 20.27 -2.87
C ARG A 254 -23.53 19.53 -3.19
N THR A 255 -23.57 18.81 -4.31
CA THR A 255 -24.76 18.07 -4.76
C THR A 255 -24.75 16.60 -4.31
N VAL A 256 -23.55 16.06 -4.09
CA VAL A 256 -23.31 14.69 -3.60
C VAL A 256 -22.39 14.76 -2.38
N PRO A 257 -22.95 14.97 -1.18
CA PRO A 257 -22.15 15.01 0.05
C PRO A 257 -21.40 13.70 0.28
N LEU A 258 -20.21 13.76 0.90
CA LEU A 258 -19.41 12.56 1.19
C LEU A 258 -20.18 11.49 1.97
N ALA A 259 -21.01 11.89 2.93
CA ALA A 259 -21.85 10.95 3.68
C ALA A 259 -22.78 10.14 2.76
N ARG A 260 -23.31 10.74 1.69
CA ARG A 260 -24.12 10.04 0.70
C ARG A 260 -23.26 9.07 -0.12
N MET A 261 -22.14 9.56 -0.66
CA MET A 261 -21.22 8.74 -1.46
C MET A 261 -20.72 7.52 -0.68
N LEU A 262 -20.33 7.70 0.58
CA LEU A 262 -19.87 6.62 1.45
C LEU A 262 -20.98 5.63 1.83
N ARG A 263 -22.24 6.06 1.91
CA ARG A 263 -23.37 5.15 2.14
C ARG A 263 -23.69 4.31 0.90
N GLU A 264 -23.69 4.91 -0.28
CA GLU A 264 -23.95 4.20 -1.54
C GLU A 264 -22.77 3.28 -1.93
N ASN A 265 -21.54 3.69 -1.62
CA ASN A 265 -20.34 2.90 -1.80
C ASN A 265 -19.93 2.29 -0.45
N ASP A 266 -20.65 1.26 -0.03
CA ASP A 266 -20.58 0.74 1.34
C ASP A 266 -19.13 0.44 1.74
N GLY A 267 -18.32 -0.27 0.95
CA GLY A 267 -16.97 -0.66 1.33
C GLY A 267 -16.84 -2.14 1.62
N SER A 268 -17.88 -2.93 1.31
CA SER A 268 -17.90 -4.39 1.40
C SER A 268 -16.78 -5.08 0.63
N HIS A 269 -16.19 -4.41 -0.38
CA HIS A 269 -15.01 -4.87 -1.10
C HIS A 269 -13.78 -5.01 -0.21
N PHE A 270 -13.61 -4.14 0.80
CA PHE A 270 -12.49 -4.22 1.76
C PHE A 270 -12.52 -5.58 2.48
N LEU A 271 -13.66 -5.92 3.09
CA LEU A 271 -13.81 -7.17 3.82
C LEU A 271 -13.79 -8.39 2.90
N SER A 272 -14.39 -8.29 1.71
CA SER A 272 -14.41 -9.40 0.75
C SER A 272 -13.01 -9.76 0.26
N ASN A 273 -12.15 -8.76 0.05
CA ASN A 273 -10.76 -8.98 -0.36
C ASN A 273 -9.90 -9.49 0.81
N ILE A 274 -10.09 -8.99 2.04
CA ILE A 274 -9.43 -9.54 3.23
C ILE A 274 -9.83 -11.00 3.44
N GLU A 275 -11.11 -11.33 3.35
CA GLU A 275 -11.62 -12.70 3.46
C GLU A 275 -10.93 -13.62 2.45
N ALA A 276 -10.90 -13.21 1.17
CA ALA A 276 -10.22 -13.97 0.12
C ALA A 276 -8.73 -14.14 0.38
N LEU A 277 -8.05 -13.07 0.83
CA LEU A 277 -6.63 -13.11 1.17
C LEU A 277 -6.35 -14.06 2.33
N VAL A 278 -7.11 -13.96 3.43
CA VAL A 278 -6.96 -14.83 4.61
C VAL A 278 -7.15 -16.29 4.23
N VAL A 279 -8.20 -16.60 3.47
CA VAL A 279 -8.47 -17.98 3.00
C VAL A 279 -7.32 -18.50 2.14
N ASP A 280 -6.79 -17.68 1.23
CA ASP A 280 -5.66 -18.09 0.39
C ASP A 280 -4.36 -18.22 1.17
N VAL A 281 -4.14 -17.44 2.23
CA VAL A 281 -2.99 -17.58 3.12
C VAL A 281 -3.10 -18.86 3.94
N GLN A 282 -4.23 -19.11 4.60
CA GLN A 282 -4.44 -20.31 5.43
C GLN A 282 -4.31 -21.61 4.63
N ARG A 283 -4.66 -21.61 3.33
CA ARG A 283 -4.45 -22.76 2.43
C ARG A 283 -2.99 -23.20 2.29
N THR A 284 -2.04 -22.30 2.55
CA THR A 284 -0.61 -22.62 2.54
C THR A 284 -0.10 -23.17 3.88
N GLY A 285 -0.96 -23.26 4.90
CA GLY A 285 -0.60 -23.59 6.27
C GLY A 285 -0.06 -22.40 7.07
N SER A 286 -0.02 -21.21 6.46
CA SER A 286 0.42 -19.98 7.12
C SER A 286 -0.64 -19.43 8.06
N GLU A 287 -0.21 -18.87 9.18
CA GLU A 287 -1.06 -18.12 10.10
C GLU A 287 -1.30 -16.70 9.60
N VAL A 288 -2.38 -16.08 10.08
CA VAL A 288 -2.71 -14.68 9.75
C VAL A 288 -2.95 -13.88 11.01
N LEU A 289 -2.34 -12.69 11.06
CA LEU A 289 -2.65 -11.64 12.01
C LEU A 289 -3.24 -10.44 11.25
N LEU A 290 -4.51 -10.15 11.51
CA LEU A 290 -5.13 -8.91 11.07
C LEU A 290 -4.73 -7.78 12.03
N VAL A 291 -4.52 -6.57 11.50
CA VAL A 291 -4.17 -5.40 12.31
C VAL A 291 -5.06 -4.23 11.92
N SER A 292 -5.75 -3.63 12.89
CA SER A 292 -6.62 -2.45 12.64
C SER A 292 -5.79 -1.21 12.29
N PHE A 293 -6.32 -0.37 11.40
CA PHE A 293 -5.61 0.77 10.83
C PHE A 293 -5.61 1.98 11.78
N ALA A 294 -4.43 2.41 12.21
CA ALA A 294 -4.26 3.59 13.05
C ALA A 294 -4.00 4.85 12.21
N ALA A 295 -4.54 5.98 12.66
CA ALA A 295 -4.36 7.29 12.02
C ALA A 295 -4.51 8.45 13.02
N ALA A 296 -3.91 9.59 12.71
CA ALA A 296 -4.04 10.84 13.45
C ALA A 296 -4.56 11.95 12.53
N PRO A 297 -5.86 12.30 12.59
CA PRO A 297 -6.45 13.33 11.72
C PRO A 297 -5.71 14.69 11.78
N ARG A 298 -5.37 15.25 10.61
CA ARG A 298 -4.77 16.60 10.49
C ARG A 298 -5.55 17.50 9.53
N PRO A 299 -5.64 18.82 9.78
CA PRO A 299 -6.21 19.77 8.82
C PRO A 299 -5.61 19.61 7.42
N GLY A 300 -6.43 19.77 6.38
CA GLY A 300 -6.01 19.61 4.97
C GLY A 300 -5.86 18.16 4.49
N THR A 301 -6.00 17.16 5.37
CA THR A 301 -5.99 15.74 4.99
C THR A 301 -7.39 15.17 4.86
N VAL A 302 -7.54 14.06 4.15
CA VAL A 302 -8.85 13.39 4.02
C VAL A 302 -9.43 12.92 5.33
N LEU A 303 -8.58 12.49 6.28
CA LEU A 303 -9.05 12.03 7.60
C LEU A 303 -9.42 13.18 8.54
N ALA A 304 -9.19 14.44 8.15
CA ALA A 304 -9.74 15.61 8.82
C ALA A 304 -11.27 15.56 8.84
N LEU A 305 -11.88 15.08 7.74
CA LEU A 305 -13.32 15.03 7.56
C LEU A 305 -13.95 13.95 8.45
N PRO A 306 -14.93 14.31 9.31
CA PRO A 306 -15.58 13.36 10.22
C PRO A 306 -16.18 12.14 9.51
N GLU A 307 -16.75 12.32 8.32
CA GLU A 307 -17.37 11.26 7.53
C GLU A 307 -16.36 10.18 7.11
N LEU A 308 -15.16 10.61 6.71
CA LEU A 308 -14.10 9.69 6.30
C LEU A 308 -13.44 9.01 7.50
N ARG A 309 -13.31 9.74 8.62
CA ARG A 309 -12.83 9.17 9.88
C ARG A 309 -13.79 8.10 10.39
N GLU A 310 -15.09 8.36 10.36
CA GLU A 310 -16.08 7.37 10.78
C GLU A 310 -16.11 6.18 9.82
N ALA A 311 -15.99 6.41 8.51
CA ALA A 311 -15.89 5.34 7.53
C ALA A 311 -14.66 4.43 7.76
N LEU A 312 -13.51 4.99 8.15
CA LEU A 312 -12.33 4.21 8.56
C LEU A 312 -12.58 3.42 9.86
N ASN A 313 -13.21 4.06 10.86
CA ASN A 313 -13.56 3.40 12.12
C ASN A 313 -14.52 2.22 11.88
N VAL A 314 -15.50 2.40 10.98
CA VAL A 314 -16.40 1.32 10.55
C VAL A 314 -15.59 0.16 9.95
N GLN A 315 -14.62 0.43 9.06
CA GLN A 315 -13.76 -0.64 8.51
C GLN A 315 -13.02 -1.39 9.61
N ASN A 316 -12.39 -0.67 10.55
CA ASN A 316 -11.68 -1.28 11.68
C ASN A 316 -12.60 -2.14 12.57
N ARG A 317 -13.79 -1.65 12.92
CA ARG A 317 -14.76 -2.40 13.76
C ARG A 317 -15.19 -3.71 13.10
N HIS A 318 -15.26 -3.75 11.78
CA HIS A 318 -15.65 -4.97 11.05
C HIS A 318 -14.53 -6.01 10.93
N LEU A 319 -13.27 -5.67 11.27
CA LEU A 319 -12.19 -6.66 11.27
C LEU A 319 -12.40 -7.73 12.35
N ARG A 320 -12.94 -7.37 13.54
CA ARG A 320 -13.16 -8.33 14.64
C ARG A 320 -14.12 -9.46 14.25
N PRO A 321 -15.37 -9.19 13.83
CA PRO A 321 -16.27 -10.27 13.44
C PRO A 321 -15.76 -11.06 12.24
N LEU A 322 -14.97 -10.45 11.34
CA LEU A 322 -14.32 -11.17 10.25
C LEU A 322 -13.22 -12.11 10.75
N ALA A 323 -12.37 -11.63 11.66
CA ALA A 323 -11.32 -12.42 12.29
C ALA A 323 -11.89 -13.62 13.04
N ASP A 324 -12.95 -13.41 13.84
CA ASP A 324 -13.67 -14.46 14.56
C ASP A 324 -14.26 -15.50 13.59
N ALA A 325 -14.87 -15.05 12.48
CA ALA A 325 -15.47 -15.93 11.48
C ALA A 325 -14.44 -16.76 10.70
N LEU A 326 -13.21 -16.27 10.58
CA LEU A 326 -12.10 -16.93 9.88
C LEU A 326 -11.12 -17.65 10.81
N ASN A 327 -11.37 -17.58 12.13
CA ASN A 327 -10.50 -18.14 13.17
C ASN A 327 -9.05 -17.65 13.02
N VAL A 328 -8.85 -16.34 12.93
CA VAL A 328 -7.55 -15.68 12.87
C VAL A 328 -7.44 -14.60 13.93
N ASP A 329 -6.22 -14.24 14.30
CA ASP A 329 -5.99 -13.22 15.31
C ASP A 329 -6.22 -11.82 14.73
N LEU A 330 -6.64 -10.90 15.61
CA LEU A 330 -6.73 -9.47 15.33
C LEU A 330 -6.12 -8.65 16.46
N LEU A 331 -5.07 -7.88 16.12
CA LEU A 331 -4.50 -6.84 16.95
C LEU A 331 -5.21 -5.51 16.67
N ASP A 332 -5.86 -4.94 17.69
CA ASP A 332 -6.52 -3.64 17.57
C ASP A 332 -5.54 -2.48 17.82
N LEU A 333 -4.60 -2.30 16.88
CA LEU A 333 -3.59 -1.24 16.94
C LEU A 333 -4.20 0.16 16.93
N ALA A 334 -5.31 0.34 16.19
CA ALA A 334 -6.01 1.61 16.08
C ALA A 334 -6.48 2.14 17.45
N SER A 335 -6.95 1.26 18.34
CA SER A 335 -7.38 1.66 19.70
C SER A 335 -6.25 2.27 20.54
N THR A 336 -5.00 1.93 20.23
CA THR A 336 -3.83 2.31 21.03
C THR A 336 -3.08 3.50 20.42
N LEU A 337 -2.97 3.55 19.08
CA LEU A 337 -2.12 4.53 18.40
C LEU A 337 -2.88 5.65 17.68
N SER A 338 -4.19 5.52 17.47
CA SER A 338 -4.93 6.56 16.74
C SER A 338 -5.06 7.84 17.56
N GLY A 339 -4.94 8.98 16.88
CA GLY A 339 -5.06 10.31 17.50
C GLY A 339 -3.78 10.84 18.16
N ASP A 340 -2.75 10.00 18.37
CA ASP A 340 -1.44 10.47 18.80
C ASP A 340 -0.65 11.02 17.61
N ASP A 341 -0.80 12.31 17.34
CA ASP A 341 -0.18 12.98 16.21
C ASP A 341 1.35 12.93 16.22
N SER A 342 1.97 12.76 17.40
CA SER A 342 3.41 12.71 17.55
C SER A 342 4.06 11.48 16.90
N LEU A 343 3.25 10.46 16.58
CA LEU A 343 3.70 9.22 15.94
C LEU A 343 3.63 9.29 14.40
N PHE A 344 3.06 10.34 13.82
CA PHE A 344 2.78 10.41 12.38
C PHE A 344 3.50 11.59 11.69
N VAL A 345 3.79 11.42 10.41
CA VAL A 345 4.35 12.47 9.54
C VAL A 345 3.26 13.32 8.93
N ASP A 346 2.13 12.72 8.54
CA ASP A 346 1.03 13.37 7.80
C ASP A 346 -0.36 12.92 8.30
N GLY A 347 -0.41 12.26 9.46
CA GLY A 347 -1.63 11.69 10.02
C GLY A 347 -2.00 10.29 9.51
N VAL A 348 -1.25 9.74 8.54
CA VAL A 348 -1.47 8.40 7.98
C VAL A 348 -0.19 7.56 8.06
N HIS A 349 0.95 8.15 7.71
CA HIS A 349 2.26 7.50 7.73
C HIS A 349 2.94 7.70 9.08
N PHE A 350 3.33 6.61 9.72
CA PHE A 350 4.13 6.66 10.93
C PHE A 350 5.53 7.25 10.66
N ASN A 351 6.01 8.08 11.58
CA ASN A 351 7.42 8.47 11.65
C ASN A 351 8.25 7.35 12.30
N ALA A 352 9.55 7.58 12.53
CA ALA A 352 10.44 6.57 13.13
C ALA A 352 9.94 6.07 14.50
N ALA A 353 9.53 6.98 15.40
CA ALA A 353 8.99 6.61 16.72
C ALA A 353 7.68 5.82 16.61
N GLY A 354 6.80 6.20 15.69
CA GLY A 354 5.57 5.47 15.40
C GLY A 354 5.80 4.06 14.85
N ASN A 355 6.76 3.89 13.93
CA ASN A 355 7.14 2.57 13.40
C ASN A 355 7.74 1.69 14.51
N ALA A 356 8.59 2.23 15.37
CA ALA A 356 9.15 1.51 16.52
C ALA A 356 8.05 1.05 17.49
N ARG A 357 7.16 1.98 17.90
CA ARG A 357 6.06 1.66 18.81
C ARG A 357 5.12 0.61 18.25
N ARG A 358 4.82 0.67 16.95
CA ARG A 358 4.02 -0.33 16.25
C ARG A 358 4.70 -1.70 16.21
N ALA A 359 6.00 -1.75 15.90
CA ALA A 359 6.77 -3.00 15.89
C ALA A 359 6.76 -3.66 17.27
N ASP A 360 6.97 -2.88 18.33
CA ASP A 360 6.94 -3.36 19.72
C ASP A 360 5.58 -3.98 20.08
N LEU A 361 4.47 -3.29 19.78
CA LEU A 361 3.13 -3.78 20.10
C LEU A 361 2.79 -5.08 19.34
N ILE A 362 3.18 -5.18 18.07
CA ILE A 362 3.02 -6.40 17.29
C ILE A 362 3.88 -7.53 17.89
N SER A 363 5.15 -7.23 18.22
CA SER A 363 6.06 -8.21 18.81
C SER A 363 5.56 -8.72 20.16
N GLN A 364 5.01 -7.84 21.00
CA GLN A 364 4.41 -8.20 22.29
C GLN A 364 3.18 -9.09 22.12
N ALA A 365 2.31 -8.78 21.14
CA ALA A 365 1.15 -9.61 20.83
C ALA A 365 1.55 -11.02 20.35
N LEU A 366 2.70 -11.15 19.70
CA LEU A 366 3.24 -12.42 19.23
C LEU A 366 4.10 -13.14 20.28
N HIS A 367 4.55 -12.46 21.34
CA HIS A 367 5.47 -13.03 22.33
C HIS A 367 4.92 -14.28 23.03
N ALA A 368 3.61 -14.32 23.29
CA ALA A 368 2.95 -15.47 23.90
C ALA A 368 2.83 -16.70 22.97
N ARG A 369 3.26 -16.58 21.70
CA ARG A 369 3.09 -17.58 20.64
C ARG A 369 4.47 -17.96 20.08
N ALA A 370 5.23 -18.74 20.85
CA ALA A 370 6.55 -19.18 20.43
C ALA A 370 6.49 -19.96 19.10
N PRO A 371 7.24 -19.56 18.07
CA PRO A 371 7.28 -20.28 16.80
C PRO A 371 8.08 -21.58 16.92
N ASP A 372 7.70 -22.60 16.14
CA ASP A 372 8.50 -23.82 16.00
C ASP A 372 9.67 -23.58 15.04
N CYS A 373 10.82 -23.18 15.59
CA CYS A 373 12.03 -22.89 14.83
C CYS A 373 12.90 -24.14 14.63
N GLY A 374 12.26 -25.22 14.18
CA GLY A 374 12.90 -26.50 13.91
C GLY A 374 13.19 -27.32 15.17
N GLN A 375 12.64 -26.94 16.33
CA GLN A 375 12.83 -27.69 17.56
C GLN A 375 12.11 -29.04 17.50
N SER A 376 10.93 -29.11 16.89
CA SER A 376 10.22 -30.39 16.71
C SER A 376 10.98 -31.35 15.79
N ALA A 377 11.72 -30.84 14.81
CA ALA A 377 12.54 -31.64 13.90
C ALA A 377 13.86 -32.09 14.54
N LEU A 378 14.44 -31.29 15.45
CA LEU A 378 15.62 -31.65 16.24
C LEU A 378 15.31 -32.68 17.34
N ASN A 379 14.10 -32.62 17.90
CA ASN A 379 13.65 -33.52 18.97
C ASN A 379 13.02 -34.82 18.45
N ALA A 380 12.81 -34.95 17.13
CA ALA A 380 12.42 -36.21 16.53
C ALA A 380 13.63 -37.15 16.57
N GLU A 381 13.62 -38.14 17.49
CA GLU A 381 14.62 -39.21 17.45
C GLU A 381 14.67 -39.82 16.04
N PRO A 382 15.87 -40.15 15.51
CA PRO A 382 15.97 -40.79 14.22
C PRO A 382 15.17 -42.09 14.29
N ALA A 383 14.06 -42.15 13.54
CA ALA A 383 13.24 -43.34 13.44
C ALA A 383 14.17 -44.52 13.14
N SER A 384 14.24 -45.45 14.09
CA SER A 384 14.99 -46.69 13.93
C SER A 384 14.55 -47.32 12.60
N ALA A 385 15.52 -47.56 11.74
CA ALA A 385 15.30 -48.14 10.44
C ALA A 385 14.85 -49.60 10.60
N ASP A 386 13.57 -49.82 10.89
CA ASP A 386 12.96 -51.14 10.78
C ASP A 386 12.28 -51.27 9.42
N ARG A 387 12.96 -52.00 8.53
CA ARG A 387 12.46 -52.41 7.22
C ARG A 387 11.36 -53.45 7.43
N GLY A 388 10.12 -52.99 7.56
CA GLY A 388 8.94 -53.84 7.52
C GLY A 388 8.11 -53.61 6.26
N GLN A 389 8.33 -54.40 5.21
CA GLN A 389 7.40 -54.54 4.09
C GLN A 389 5.97 -54.79 4.59
N ARG A 390 4.97 -54.06 4.08
CA ARG A 390 3.62 -54.62 3.83
C ARG A 390 2.72 -53.73 2.96
N ASN A 391 2.42 -54.31 1.79
CA ASN A 391 1.15 -54.37 1.08
C ASN A 391 0.34 -53.10 0.78
N THR A 392 0.42 -52.76 -0.51
CA THR A 392 -0.64 -52.19 -1.33
C THR A 392 -2.00 -52.87 -1.12
N ARG A 393 -3.02 -52.11 -0.71
CA ARG A 393 -4.41 -52.38 -1.07
C ARG A 393 -5.06 -51.09 -1.58
N GLN A 394 -5.42 -51.13 -2.86
CA GLN A 394 -6.36 -50.21 -3.49
C GLN A 394 -7.73 -50.32 -2.81
N SER A 395 -8.35 -49.19 -2.52
CA SER A 395 -9.79 -49.07 -2.37
C SER A 395 -10.25 -47.84 -3.13
N SER A 396 -11.08 -48.11 -4.14
CA SER A 396 -11.87 -47.17 -4.92
C SER A 396 -13.05 -46.67 -4.07
N GLY A 397 -13.27 -45.36 -4.05
CA GLY A 397 -14.47 -44.72 -3.50
C GLY A 397 -14.71 -43.39 -4.21
N ASN A 398 -15.89 -43.26 -4.83
CA ASN A 398 -16.35 -42.13 -5.66
C ASN A 398 -16.59 -40.84 -4.83
N PRO A 399 -16.66 -39.65 -5.46
CA PRO A 399 -16.79 -38.37 -4.77
C PRO A 399 -18.25 -37.94 -4.63
N GLU A 400 -18.69 -37.62 -3.41
CA GLU A 400 -19.94 -36.89 -3.16
C GLU A 400 -19.70 -35.68 -2.25
N GLY A 401 -20.24 -34.53 -2.68
CA GLY A 401 -20.72 -33.48 -1.78
C GLY A 401 -19.71 -32.47 -1.26
N VAL A 402 -19.39 -31.45 -2.08
CA VAL A 402 -18.86 -30.18 -1.54
C VAL A 402 -19.99 -29.43 -0.84
N ALA A 403 -20.22 -29.74 0.43
CA ALA A 403 -21.01 -28.90 1.33
C ALA A 403 -20.21 -27.61 1.59
N ALA A 404 -20.77 -26.46 1.23
CA ALA A 404 -20.18 -25.17 1.55
C ALA A 404 -19.94 -25.03 3.05
N SER A 405 -18.68 -24.76 3.42
CA SER A 405 -18.23 -24.66 4.81
C SER A 405 -19.04 -23.61 5.61
N PRO A 406 -19.31 -23.86 6.91
CA PRO A 406 -20.09 -22.95 7.76
C PRO A 406 -19.60 -21.49 7.75
N GLY A 407 -18.29 -21.28 7.57
CA GLY A 407 -17.67 -19.95 7.50
C GLY A 407 -18.18 -19.07 6.34
N ARG A 408 -18.50 -19.65 5.17
CA ARG A 408 -19.02 -18.87 4.02
C ARG A 408 -20.39 -18.24 4.28
N ARG A 409 -21.25 -18.90 5.08
CA ARG A 409 -22.58 -18.37 5.41
C ARG A 409 -22.50 -17.22 6.42
N ILE A 410 -21.49 -17.22 7.28
CA ILE A 410 -21.27 -16.17 8.29
C ILE A 410 -20.67 -14.92 7.64
N ALA A 411 -19.67 -15.07 6.76
CA ALA A 411 -19.09 -13.95 6.02
C ALA A 411 -20.13 -13.23 5.14
N HIS A 412 -21.02 -13.98 4.47
CA HIS A 412 -22.14 -13.38 3.72
C HIS A 412 -23.11 -12.58 4.61
N ARG A 413 -23.31 -12.96 5.88
CA ARG A 413 -24.13 -12.19 6.84
C ARG A 413 -23.43 -10.94 7.38
N ILE A 414 -22.10 -10.92 7.44
CA ILE A 414 -21.33 -9.71 7.80
C ILE A 414 -21.45 -8.68 6.67
N ARG A 415 -21.38 -9.11 5.40
CA ARG A 415 -21.56 -8.24 4.22
C ARG A 415 -22.90 -7.50 4.23
N SER A 416 -24.00 -8.16 4.62
CA SER A 416 -25.32 -7.53 4.67
C SER A 416 -25.52 -6.56 5.86
N ARG A 417 -24.72 -6.67 6.93
CA ARG A 417 -24.73 -5.72 8.06
C ARG A 417 -23.94 -4.45 7.76
N TYR A 418 -22.86 -4.59 6.97
CA TYR A 418 -22.06 -3.46 6.53
C TYR A 418 -22.92 -2.41 5.79
N ALA A 419 -23.80 -2.86 4.87
CA ALA A 419 -24.73 -2.00 4.13
C ALA A 419 -25.81 -1.30 4.99
N ASN A 420 -26.05 -1.79 6.22
CA ASN A 420 -27.15 -1.36 7.09
C ASN A 420 -26.67 -0.64 8.37
N THR A 421 -25.43 -0.15 8.43
CA THR A 421 -24.95 0.58 9.61
C THR A 421 -25.42 2.05 9.56
N PRO A 422 -26.36 2.49 10.43
CA PRO A 422 -26.79 3.88 10.46
C PRO A 422 -25.67 4.79 11.03
N PRO A 423 -25.57 6.06 10.61
CA PRO A 423 -24.68 7.01 11.27
C PRO A 423 -25.11 7.19 12.74
N ALA A 424 -24.13 7.26 13.64
CA ALA A 424 -24.39 7.57 15.04
C ALA A 424 -25.13 8.92 15.13
N SER A 425 -26.21 8.95 15.91
CA SER A 425 -27.00 10.16 16.15
C SER A 425 -26.12 11.25 16.77
N SER A 426 -26.15 12.44 16.17
CA SER A 426 -25.46 13.62 16.66
C SER A 426 -26.03 14.04 18.02
N GLY A 427 -25.36 13.65 19.10
CA GLY A 427 -25.58 14.23 20.43
C GLY A 427 -24.99 15.64 20.46
N SER A 428 -25.85 16.65 20.52
CA SER A 428 -25.50 18.05 20.69
C SER A 428 -24.89 18.29 22.08
N ALA A 429 -23.58 18.52 22.12
CA ALA A 429 -22.91 19.09 23.29
C ALA A 429 -22.45 20.52 22.97
N ASN A 430 -22.96 21.46 23.77
CA ASN A 430 -22.71 22.90 23.68
C ASN A 430 -21.21 23.25 23.61
N ILE A 431 -20.77 23.84 22.50
CA ILE A 431 -19.43 24.44 22.37
C ILE A 431 -19.49 25.86 22.93
N ARG A 432 -18.87 26.07 24.09
CA ARG A 432 -18.53 27.42 24.58
C ARG A 432 -17.42 28.02 23.72
N LYS A 433 -17.59 29.29 23.33
CA LYS A 433 -16.63 30.14 22.63
C LYS A 433 -15.22 30.04 23.26
N LEU A 434 -14.22 29.68 22.46
CA LEU A 434 -12.81 29.87 22.76
C LEU A 434 -12.16 30.69 21.64
N ALA A 435 -11.17 31.48 22.06
CA ALA A 435 -10.72 32.73 21.47
C ALA A 435 -10.02 32.58 20.09
N VAL A 436 -10.11 33.68 19.34
CA VAL A 436 -9.37 33.97 18.11
C VAL A 436 -7.86 33.88 18.39
N ILE A 437 -7.17 33.00 17.66
CA ILE A 437 -5.71 32.96 17.61
C ILE A 437 -5.28 33.51 16.25
N GLU A 438 -4.45 34.55 16.29
CA GLU A 438 -3.95 35.32 15.16
C GLU A 438 -3.08 34.48 14.20
N LYS A 439 -3.16 34.81 12.90
CA LYS A 439 -2.32 34.25 11.83
C LYS A 439 -0.84 34.62 12.04
N PRO A 440 0.12 33.69 11.86
CA PRO A 440 1.52 34.05 11.73
C PRO A 440 1.82 34.68 10.34
N PRO A 441 2.84 35.54 10.25
CA PRO A 441 3.12 36.33 9.05
C PRO A 441 3.71 35.50 7.91
N ALA A 442 3.37 35.88 6.68
CA ALA A 442 3.90 35.31 5.45
C ALA A 442 5.41 35.58 5.34
N ILE A 443 6.18 34.52 5.12
CA ILE A 443 7.60 34.59 4.77
C ILE A 443 7.69 34.96 3.28
N ARG A 444 8.40 36.05 2.98
CA ARG A 444 8.68 36.57 1.64
C ARG A 444 9.64 35.69 0.84
#